data_AF-A0A740BHF9-F1
#
_entry.id   AF-A0A740BHF9-F1
#
_cell.length_a   1.000
_cell.length_b   1.000
_cell.length_c   1.000
_cell.angle_alpha   90.00
_cell.angle_beta   90.00
_cell.angle_gamma   90.00
#
_symmetry.space_group_name_H-M   'P 1'
#
loop_
_entity.id
_entity.type
_entity.pdbx_description
1 polymer ?
#
loop_
_entity_poly.entity_id
_entity_poly.type
_entity_poly.pdbx_seq_one_letter_code
_entity_poly.pdbx_strand_id
1 'polypeptide(L)' 'VKSYCADKKSTPRLIAKITDRVERIIAEDDDADGEYIKGLIEIEYERNKKL' A
#
# COMPACT_ATOMS: atom_id res chain seq x y z
N VAL A 1 -4.40 3.44 0.31
CA VAL A 1 -3.37 3.54 -0.76
C VAL A 1 -3.43 4.85 -1.55
N LYS A 2 -4.54 5.16 -2.26
CA LYS A 2 -4.64 6.36 -3.12
C LYS A 2 -4.25 7.65 -2.42
N SER A 3 -4.79 7.91 -1.21
CA SER A 3 -4.46 9.09 -0.42
C SER A 3 -2.97 9.18 -0.05
N TYR A 4 -2.35 8.05 0.30
CA TYR A 4 -0.91 8.01 0.59
C TYR A 4 -0.05 8.28 -0.66
N CYS A 5 -0.54 7.95 -1.85
CA CYS A 5 0.20 8.10 -3.10
C CYS A 5 -0.02 9.46 -3.81
N ALA A 6 -1.00 10.26 -3.36
CA ALA A 6 -1.47 11.46 -4.05
C ALA A 6 -0.38 12.54 -4.19
N ASP A 7 0.45 12.70 -3.16
CA ASP A 7 1.57 13.64 -3.09
C ASP A 7 2.89 13.09 -3.68
N LYS A 8 2.91 11.78 -4.00
CA LYS A 8 4.13 11.03 -4.33
C LYS A 8 4.33 10.76 -5.83
N LYS A 9 3.54 11.41 -6.70
CA LYS A 9 3.56 11.24 -8.17
C LYS A 9 3.58 9.76 -8.61
N SER A 10 2.87 8.91 -7.89
CA SER A 10 2.84 7.47 -8.16
C SER A 10 2.11 7.17 -9.47
N THR A 11 2.63 6.24 -10.26
CA THR A 11 1.94 5.79 -11.47
C THR A 11 0.68 4.98 -11.10
N PRO A 12 -0.35 4.95 -11.96
CA PRO A 12 -1.52 4.09 -11.73
C PRO A 12 -1.15 2.63 -11.49
N ARG A 13 -0.10 2.15 -12.17
CA ARG A 13 0.44 0.78 -12.00
C ARG A 13 1.00 0.55 -10.60
N LEU A 14 1.76 1.50 -10.06
CA LEU A 14 2.30 1.40 -8.70
C LEU A 14 1.16 1.36 -7.67
N ILE A 15 0.16 2.24 -7.82
CA ILE A 15 -1.02 2.28 -6.95
C ILE A 15 -1.76 0.94 -6.97
N ALA A 16 -2.01 0.38 -8.15
CA ALA A 16 -2.70 -0.91 -8.29
C ALA A 16 -1.90 -2.04 -7.62
N LYS A 17 -0.57 -2.07 -7.82
CA LYS A 17 0.31 -3.10 -7.23
C LYS A 17 0.30 -3.05 -5.70
N ILE A 18 0.41 -1.87 -5.11
CA ILE A 18 0.37 -1.70 -3.65
C ILE A 18 -1.01 -2.09 -3.11
N THR A 19 -2.08 -1.73 -3.83
CA THR A 19 -3.46 -2.05 -3.42
C THR A 19 -3.69 -3.56 -3.37
N ASP A 20 -3.38 -4.28 -4.45
CA ASP A 20 -3.51 -5.75 -4.50
C ASP A 20 -2.68 -6.44 -3.41
N ARG A 21 -1.48 -5.92 -3.13
CA ARG A 21 -0.62 -6.51 -2.08
C ARG A 21 -1.18 -6.29 -0.68
N VAL A 22 -1.59 -5.06 -0.36
CA VAL A 22 -2.14 -4.72 0.96
C VAL A 22 -3.46 -5.45 1.20
N GLU A 23 -4.35 -5.51 0.20
CA GLU A 23 -5.63 -6.24 0.29
C GLU A 23 -5.43 -7.73 0.62
N ARG A 24 -4.46 -8.40 -0.02
CA ARG A 24 -4.17 -9.80 0.28
C ARG A 24 -3.66 -10.03 1.71
N ILE A 25 -2.88 -9.10 2.24
CA ILE A 25 -2.31 -9.23 3.59
C ILE A 25 -3.42 -9.05 4.64
N ILE A 26 -4.27 -8.04 4.47
CA ILE A 26 -5.33 -7.75 5.45
C ILE A 26 -6.53 -8.70 5.32
N ALA A 27 -6.70 -9.36 4.17
CA ALA A 27 -7.75 -10.37 4.01
C ALA A 27 -7.53 -11.60 4.91
N GLU A 28 -6.31 -11.80 5.41
CA GLU A 28 -5.94 -12.88 6.34
C GLU A 28 -5.86 -12.39 7.80
N ASP A 29 -6.10 -11.10 8.06
CA ASP A 29 -5.94 -10.46 9.37
C ASP A 29 -7.20 -9.65 9.75
N ASP A 30 -8.11 -10.32 10.47
CA ASP A 30 -9.39 -9.75 10.89
C ASP A 30 -9.25 -8.58 11.89
N ASP A 31 -8.08 -8.42 12.52
CA ASP A 31 -7.78 -7.38 13.51
C ASP A 31 -6.87 -6.26 12.96
N ALA A 32 -6.69 -6.20 11.63
CA ALA A 32 -5.85 -5.20 10.98
C ALA A 32 -6.39 -3.77 11.23
N ASP A 33 -5.68 -3.01 12.07
CA ASP A 33 -6.02 -1.62 12.36
C ASP A 33 -5.46 -0.62 11.33
N GLY A 34 -5.89 0.64 11.45
CA GLY A 34 -5.48 1.69 10.53
C GLY A 34 -3.98 2.04 10.56
N GLU A 35 -3.30 1.82 11.69
CA GLU A 35 -1.87 2.12 11.83
C GLU A 35 -1.04 1.02 11.15
N TYR A 36 -1.40 -0.23 11.36
CA TYR A 36 -0.84 -1.38 10.67
C TYR A 36 -0.99 -1.26 9.15
N ILE A 37 -2.21 -0.95 8.67
CA ILE A 37 -2.49 -0.74 7.25
C ILE A 37 -1.61 0.38 6.69
N LYS A 38 -1.45 1.48 7.43
CA LYS A 38 -0.61 2.61 6.99
C LYS A 38 0.86 2.19 6.87
N GLY A 39 1.40 1.46 7.85
CA GLY A 39 2.75 0.93 7.82
C GLY A 39 2.99 -0.01 6.63
N LEU A 40 2.04 -0.90 6.34
CA LEU A 40 2.10 -1.77 5.16
C LEU A 40 2.19 -0.98 3.85
N ILE A 41 1.35 0.06 3.71
CA ILE A 41 1.35 0.92 2.52
C ILE A 41 2.70 1.63 2.34
N GLU A 42 3.30 2.13 3.43
CA GLU A 42 4.59 2.80 3.42
C GLU A 42 5.71 1.85 2.97
N ILE A 43 5.77 0.65 3.55
CA ILE A 43 6.76 -0.40 3.22
C ILE A 43 6.64 -0.81 1.75
N GLU A 44 5.43 -1.11 1.29
CA GLU A 44 5.20 -1.57 -0.07
C GLU A 44 5.45 -0.46 -1.10
N TYR A 45 5.18 0.80 -0.75
CA TYR A 45 5.55 1.93 -1.60
C TYR A 45 7.07 2.03 -1.79
N GLU A 46 7.86 2.02 -0.71
CA GLU A 46 9.32 2.14 -0.80
C GLU A 46 9.98 0.95 -1.53
N ARG A 47 9.44 -0.27 -1.35
CA ARG A 47 9.88 -1.46 -2.11
C ARG A 47 9.69 -1.32 -3.61
N ASN A 48 8.60 -0.71 -4.04
CA ASN A 48 8.19 -0.67 -5.45
C ASN A 48 8.57 0.64 -6.15
N LYS A 49 8.98 1.68 -5.41
CA LYS A 49 9.41 2.97 -5.97
C LYS A 49 10.70 2.91 -6.78
N LYS A 50 11.60 1.95 -6.47
CA LYS A 50 12.91 1.80 -7.13
C LYS A 50 12.91 0.84 -8.33
N LEU A 51 11.79 0.16 -8.58
CA LEU A 51 11.58 -0.75 -9.71
C LEU A 51 10.93 0.00 -10.87
#